data_AF-A0A1F4HPD9-F1
#
_entry.id   AF-A0A1F4HPD9-F1
#
_cell.length_a   1.000
_cell.length_b   1.000
_cell.length_c   1.000
_cell.angle_alpha   90.00
_cell.angle_beta   90.00
_cell.angle_gamma   90.00
#
_symmetry.space_group_name_H-M   'P 1'
#
loop_
_entity.id
_entity.type
_entity.pdbx_description
1 polymer ?
#
loop_
_entity_poly.entity_id
_entity_poly.type
_entity_poly.pdbx_seq_one_letter_code
_entity_poly.pdbx_strand_id
1 'polypeptide(L)'
;MPPVHLHQIAYSAATLAAIEPGYALLDNLDNARPDWYEYWPMRRFLQQQPLDEAAFYGFFSPKFGAKTQLSHADVVGFVQAHAAQADVLLFSPQPDMAAFFLNVFEQGETFDAGLIDAFEGLLARIGRPTGLRQLVMDSRSTVFSNYFVARPAFWREWLAVNEALFSTCEGPDSPLKQALTVSTSYQGAQRKVFLQERVASYLLSTQPQWRSVAANPYGFGWSMSRLREFPTEAVISDALKMALRETGWGEYRKAFAEIRARCFQAAPKA
;
A
#
# COMPACT_ATOMS: atom_id res chain seq x y z
N MET A 1 13.96 22.69 -6.16
CA MET A 1 13.08 21.63 -5.61
C MET A 1 12.86 20.60 -6.70
N PRO A 2 12.89 19.28 -6.41
CA PRO A 2 12.71 18.28 -7.46
C PRO A 2 11.31 18.38 -8.10
N PRO A 3 11.16 18.02 -9.39
CA PRO A 3 9.86 17.94 -10.03
C PRO A 3 8.95 16.92 -9.32
N VAL A 4 7.64 17.19 -9.31
CA VAL A 4 6.63 16.29 -8.73
C VAL A 4 5.55 16.05 -9.78
N HIS A 5 5.43 14.80 -10.21
CA HIS A 5 4.48 14.35 -11.23
C HIS A 5 3.41 13.49 -10.57
N LEU A 6 2.23 14.07 -10.36
CA LEU A 6 1.12 13.37 -9.74
C LEU A 6 0.06 13.07 -10.80
N HIS A 7 -0.33 11.81 -10.88
CA HIS A 7 -1.30 11.32 -11.84
C HIS A 7 -2.55 10.82 -11.15
N GLN A 8 -3.72 11.04 -11.77
CA GLN A 8 -4.97 10.38 -11.41
C GLN A 8 -5.45 9.48 -12.54
N ILE A 9 -5.91 8.29 -12.16
CA ILE A 9 -6.29 7.23 -13.09
C ILE A 9 -7.76 7.41 -13.51
N ALA A 10 -8.02 7.50 -14.82
CA ALA A 10 -9.39 7.48 -15.34
C ALA A 10 -9.65 6.17 -16.10
N TYR A 11 -10.70 5.44 -15.71
CA TYR A 11 -11.10 4.16 -16.32
C TYR A 11 -12.56 4.17 -16.83
N SER A 12 -13.20 5.34 -16.80
CA SER A 12 -14.56 5.61 -17.28
C SER A 12 -14.73 7.10 -17.58
N ALA A 13 -15.76 7.47 -18.34
CA ALA A 13 -16.11 8.87 -18.57
C ALA A 13 -16.37 9.64 -17.26
N ALA A 14 -16.99 8.98 -16.27
CA ALA A 14 -17.25 9.57 -14.96
C ALA A 14 -15.96 9.90 -14.20
N THR A 15 -15.00 8.97 -14.18
CA THR A 15 -13.70 9.20 -13.54
C THR A 15 -12.82 10.20 -14.29
N LEU A 16 -12.97 10.29 -15.61
CA LEU A 16 -12.28 11.31 -16.42
C LEU A 16 -12.79 12.71 -16.08
N ALA A 17 -14.12 12.88 -15.99
CA ALA A 17 -14.73 14.14 -15.59
C ALA A 17 -14.41 14.54 -14.13
N ALA A 18 -14.05 13.56 -13.30
CA ALA A 18 -13.74 13.75 -11.89
C ALA A 18 -12.24 13.91 -11.58
N ILE A 19 -11.37 14.04 -12.59
CA ILE A 19 -9.94 14.32 -12.36
C ILE A 19 -9.81 15.63 -11.58
N GLU A 20 -9.13 15.54 -10.44
CA GLU A 20 -8.94 16.67 -9.54
C GLU A 20 -7.97 17.71 -10.15
N PRO A 21 -8.20 19.01 -9.90
CA PRO A 21 -7.33 20.06 -10.41
C PRO A 21 -5.85 19.85 -10.05
N GLY A 22 -4.97 20.00 -11.05
CA GLY A 22 -3.52 19.89 -10.91
C GLY A 22 -2.95 18.51 -11.23
N TYR A 23 -3.73 17.43 -11.10
CA TYR A 23 -3.28 16.09 -11.46
C TYR A 23 -3.20 15.89 -12.97
N ALA A 24 -2.16 15.21 -13.42
CA ALA A 24 -2.08 14.71 -14.79
C ALA A 24 -3.00 13.50 -14.97
N LEU A 25 -3.62 13.38 -16.15
CA LEU A 25 -4.40 12.19 -16.50
C LEU A 25 -3.48 10.98 -16.71
N LEU A 26 -3.78 9.87 -16.03
CA LEU A 26 -3.34 8.54 -16.45
C LEU A 26 -4.52 7.82 -17.11
N ASP A 27 -4.50 7.78 -18.44
CA ASP A 27 -5.61 7.26 -19.24
C ASP A 27 -5.67 5.73 -19.20
N ASN A 28 -6.81 5.21 -18.74
CA ASN A 28 -7.19 3.80 -18.75
C ASN A 28 -8.64 3.61 -19.25
N LEU A 29 -9.14 4.48 -20.14
CA LEU A 29 -10.53 4.44 -20.59
C LEU A 29 -10.87 3.17 -21.39
N ASP A 30 -9.92 2.63 -22.15
CA ASP A 30 -10.06 1.34 -22.83
C ASP A 30 -10.28 0.20 -21.84
N ASN A 31 -9.74 0.35 -20.62
CA ASN A 31 -9.82 -0.59 -19.51
C ASN A 31 -9.62 -2.06 -19.93
N ALA A 32 -8.62 -2.32 -20.77
CA ALA A 32 -8.43 -3.62 -21.43
C ALA A 32 -8.17 -4.80 -20.47
N ARG A 33 -7.72 -4.51 -19.25
CA ARG A 33 -7.43 -5.49 -18.19
C ARG A 33 -8.07 -5.06 -16.87
N PRO A 34 -9.42 -5.08 -16.78
CA PRO A 34 -10.13 -4.63 -15.59
C PRO A 34 -9.83 -5.54 -14.38
N ASP A 35 -9.39 -6.78 -14.62
CA ASP A 35 -8.98 -7.75 -13.60
C ASP A 35 -7.67 -7.39 -12.89
N TRP A 36 -6.91 -6.42 -13.41
CA TRP A 36 -5.68 -5.89 -12.82
C TRP A 36 -5.84 -4.50 -12.18
N TYR A 37 -7.03 -3.89 -12.27
CA TYR A 37 -7.35 -2.67 -11.54
C TYR A 37 -6.30 -1.56 -11.83
N GLU A 38 -5.94 -0.75 -10.83
CA GLU A 38 -4.96 0.32 -10.95
C GLU A 38 -3.55 -0.15 -11.36
N TYR A 39 -3.21 -1.43 -11.17
CA TYR A 39 -1.91 -1.94 -11.60
C TYR A 39 -1.69 -1.79 -13.11
N TRP A 40 -2.72 -2.08 -13.91
CA TRP A 40 -2.59 -2.11 -15.37
C TRP A 40 -2.10 -0.78 -15.98
N PRO A 41 -2.76 0.36 -15.74
CA PRO A 41 -2.28 1.63 -16.28
C PRO A 41 -0.95 2.09 -15.66
N MET A 42 -0.70 1.79 -14.37
CA MET A 42 0.59 2.09 -13.74
C MET A 42 1.73 1.30 -14.38
N ARG A 43 1.53 0.00 -14.61
CA ARG A 43 2.47 -0.89 -15.30
C ARG A 43 2.81 -0.34 -16.69
N ARG A 44 1.79 0.01 -17.48
CA ARG A 44 1.98 0.59 -18.82
C ARG A 44 2.83 1.86 -18.76
N PHE A 45 2.51 2.79 -17.87
CA PHE A 45 3.27 4.02 -17.70
C PHE A 45 4.73 3.73 -17.36
N LEU A 46 4.98 2.92 -16.33
CA LEU A 46 6.32 2.64 -15.82
C LEU A 46 7.19 1.83 -16.82
N GLN A 47 6.59 1.10 -17.76
CA GLN A 47 7.31 0.37 -18.81
C GLN A 47 7.57 1.20 -20.06
N GLN A 48 6.70 2.17 -20.37
CA GLN A 48 6.71 2.88 -21.66
C GLN A 48 7.27 4.28 -21.57
N GLN A 49 7.20 4.91 -20.39
CA GLN A 49 7.62 6.30 -20.21
C GLN A 49 8.98 6.36 -19.49
N PRO A 50 9.98 7.07 -20.05
CA PRO A 50 11.19 7.38 -19.30
C PRO A 50 10.83 8.25 -18.08
N LEU A 51 11.42 7.95 -16.93
CA LEU A 51 11.24 8.73 -15.70
C LEU A 51 12.43 9.66 -15.51
N ASP A 52 12.16 10.88 -15.02
CA ASP A 52 13.20 11.80 -14.54
C ASP A 52 13.70 11.32 -13.17
N GLU A 53 14.95 10.86 -13.12
CA GLU A 53 15.59 10.33 -11.90
C GLU A 53 15.66 11.35 -10.75
N ALA A 54 15.57 12.66 -11.05
CA ALA A 54 15.52 13.69 -10.02
C ALA A 54 14.12 13.89 -9.42
N ALA A 55 13.07 13.42 -10.09
CA ALA A 55 11.68 13.72 -9.78
C ALA A 55 11.02 12.72 -8.81
N PHE A 56 9.79 13.06 -8.42
CA PHE A 56 8.87 12.21 -7.68
C PHE A 56 7.63 11.91 -8.50
N TYR A 57 7.11 10.69 -8.41
CA TYR A 57 5.94 10.22 -9.13
C TYR A 57 4.90 9.62 -8.19
N GLY A 58 3.63 9.99 -8.37
CA GLY A 58 2.48 9.41 -7.69
C GLY A 58 1.41 9.02 -8.70
N PHE A 59 0.75 7.89 -8.48
CA PHE A 59 -0.35 7.41 -9.31
C PHE A 59 -1.51 7.08 -8.38
N PHE A 60 -2.63 7.79 -8.52
CA PHE A 60 -3.71 7.74 -7.56
C PHE A 60 -5.04 7.36 -8.19
N SER A 61 -5.85 6.61 -7.44
CA SER A 61 -7.26 6.41 -7.82
C SER A 61 -8.04 7.74 -7.72
N PRO A 62 -9.18 7.87 -8.41
CA PRO A 62 -10.09 9.02 -8.28
C PRO A 62 -10.63 9.25 -6.86
N LYS A 63 -10.44 8.30 -5.94
CA LYS A 63 -10.89 8.38 -4.55
C LYS A 63 -9.80 8.98 -3.63
N PHE A 64 -8.67 9.42 -4.18
CA PHE A 64 -7.55 9.89 -3.36
C PHE A 64 -7.90 11.10 -2.51
N GLY A 65 -8.39 12.20 -3.12
CA GLY A 65 -8.77 13.40 -2.38
C GLY A 65 -9.88 13.11 -1.37
N ALA A 66 -10.88 12.29 -1.73
CA ALA A 66 -11.95 11.91 -0.82
C ALA A 66 -11.49 11.14 0.43
N LYS A 67 -10.47 10.27 0.30
CA LYS A 67 -9.97 9.46 1.43
C LYS A 67 -8.92 10.18 2.28
N THR A 68 -8.18 11.12 1.69
CA THR A 68 -7.07 11.80 2.37
C THR A 68 -7.40 13.23 2.77
N GLN A 69 -8.42 13.82 2.15
CA GLN A 69 -8.74 15.26 2.24
C GLN A 69 -7.60 16.18 1.79
N LEU A 70 -6.63 15.65 1.04
CA LEU A 70 -5.50 16.40 0.51
C LEU A 70 -5.77 16.86 -0.91
N SER A 71 -5.52 18.15 -1.17
CA SER A 71 -5.46 18.67 -2.54
C SER A 71 -4.15 18.30 -3.23
N HIS A 72 -4.09 18.48 -4.55
CA HIS A 72 -2.83 18.38 -5.31
C HIS A 72 -1.72 19.25 -4.70
N ALA A 73 -2.05 20.49 -4.29
CA ALA A 73 -1.08 21.42 -3.71
C ALA A 73 -0.54 20.93 -2.37
N ASP A 74 -1.37 20.31 -1.53
CA ASP A 74 -0.94 19.74 -0.24
C ASP A 74 0.03 18.59 -0.44
N VAL A 75 -0.26 17.70 -1.40
CA VAL A 75 0.63 16.57 -1.74
C VAL A 75 1.96 17.08 -2.27
N VAL A 76 1.95 18.04 -3.20
CA VAL A 76 3.18 18.65 -3.74
C VAL A 76 3.98 19.33 -2.63
N GLY A 77 3.32 20.11 -1.76
CA GLY A 77 3.97 20.78 -0.64
C GLY A 77 4.64 19.79 0.32
N PHE A 78 3.95 18.69 0.65
CA PHE A 78 4.51 17.62 1.50
C PHE A 78 5.74 16.96 0.85
N VAL A 79 5.66 16.64 -0.45
CA VAL A 79 6.78 16.06 -1.21
C VAL A 79 7.98 17.01 -1.21
N GLN A 80 7.75 18.29 -1.48
CA GLN A 80 8.82 19.29 -1.53
C GLN A 80 9.49 19.50 -0.17
N ALA A 81 8.70 19.52 0.92
CA ALA A 81 9.21 19.70 2.28
C ALA A 81 10.12 18.55 2.74
N HIS A 82 9.92 17.34 2.22
CA HIS A 82 10.66 16.14 2.65
C HIS A 82 11.57 15.53 1.57
N ALA A 83 11.65 16.14 0.38
CA ALA A 83 12.39 15.63 -0.77
C ALA A 83 13.88 15.31 -0.53
N ALA A 84 14.52 16.01 0.41
CA ALA A 84 15.94 15.81 0.74
C ALA A 84 16.20 14.56 1.59
N GLN A 85 15.20 14.11 2.35
CA GLN A 85 15.34 13.01 3.32
C GLN A 85 14.52 11.78 2.98
N ALA A 86 13.64 11.86 1.98
CA ALA A 86 12.74 10.78 1.58
C ALA A 86 13.03 10.28 0.15
N ASP A 87 12.88 8.97 -0.02
CA ASP A 87 12.77 8.29 -1.31
C ASP A 87 11.29 7.96 -1.62
N VAL A 88 10.47 7.81 -0.58
CA VAL A 88 9.05 7.47 -0.64
C VAL A 88 8.26 8.31 0.37
N LEU A 89 7.12 8.85 -0.03
CA LEU A 89 6.22 9.62 0.83
C LEU A 89 4.84 8.97 0.87
N LEU A 90 4.29 8.77 2.08
CA LEU A 90 3.10 7.95 2.29
C LEU A 90 1.88 8.78 2.68
N PHE A 91 0.72 8.41 2.15
CA PHE A 91 -0.57 9.08 2.35
C PHE A 91 -1.68 8.08 2.68
N SER A 92 -1.34 6.98 3.34
CA SER A 92 -2.24 5.84 3.48
C SER A 92 -3.36 6.11 4.49
N PRO A 93 -4.65 6.04 4.06
CA PRO A 93 -5.80 6.19 4.95
C PRO A 93 -6.01 4.93 5.80
N GLN A 94 -7.12 4.86 6.54
CA GLN A 94 -7.49 3.72 7.38
C GLN A 94 -6.44 3.40 8.47
N PRO A 95 -6.10 4.38 9.31
CA PRO A 95 -5.12 4.20 10.38
C PRO A 95 -5.51 3.09 11.36
N ASP A 96 -6.80 2.78 11.52
CA ASP A 96 -7.27 1.65 12.32
C ASP A 96 -6.82 0.29 11.75
N MET A 97 -6.88 0.11 10.43
CA MET A 97 -6.39 -1.10 9.78
C MET A 97 -4.86 -1.19 9.82
N ALA A 98 -4.16 -0.06 9.76
CA ALA A 98 -2.72 -0.04 9.93
C ALA A 98 -2.31 -0.34 11.37
N ALA A 99 -2.97 0.28 12.35
CA ALA A 99 -2.54 0.27 13.74
C ALA A 99 -2.80 -1.07 14.44
N PHE A 100 -3.98 -1.66 14.25
CA PHE A 100 -4.41 -2.83 15.04
C PHE A 100 -3.95 -4.19 14.50
N PHE A 101 -3.23 -4.21 13.38
CA PHE A 101 -2.56 -5.40 12.86
C PHE A 101 -1.04 -5.22 12.93
N LEU A 102 -0.32 -6.32 13.08
CA LEU A 102 1.14 -6.30 13.14
C LEU A 102 1.73 -5.81 11.82
N ASN A 103 1.08 -6.15 10.70
CA ASN A 103 1.41 -5.70 9.36
C ASN A 103 0.21 -5.83 8.39
N VAL A 104 0.35 -5.29 7.18
CA VAL A 104 -0.70 -5.33 6.15
C VAL A 104 -1.03 -6.73 5.64
N PHE A 105 -0.13 -7.70 5.80
CA PHE A 105 -0.36 -9.08 5.39
C PHE A 105 -1.24 -9.82 6.39
N GLU A 106 -0.99 -9.64 7.69
CA GLU A 106 -1.88 -10.16 8.73
C GLU A 106 -3.29 -9.58 8.60
N GLN A 107 -3.37 -8.28 8.30
CA GLN A 107 -4.64 -7.63 7.98
C GLN A 107 -5.31 -8.26 6.76
N GLY A 108 -4.57 -8.52 5.68
CA GLY A 108 -5.09 -9.18 4.47
C GLY A 108 -5.58 -10.61 4.73
N GLU A 109 -4.78 -11.42 5.42
CA GLU A 109 -5.09 -12.81 5.81
C GLU A 109 -6.41 -12.92 6.56
N THR A 110 -6.74 -11.89 7.34
CA THR A 110 -7.96 -11.80 8.13
C THR A 110 -9.23 -11.70 7.27
N PHE A 111 -9.12 -11.25 6.01
CA PHE A 111 -10.22 -11.12 5.05
C PHE A 111 -10.11 -12.09 3.86
N ASP A 112 -8.92 -12.63 3.62
CA ASP A 112 -8.60 -13.51 2.50
C ASP A 112 -7.60 -14.59 2.97
N ALA A 113 -8.11 -15.72 3.47
CA ALA A 113 -7.28 -16.79 4.02
C ALA A 113 -6.38 -17.43 2.95
N GLY A 114 -5.10 -17.63 3.29
CA GLY A 114 -4.06 -18.09 2.38
C GLY A 114 -3.35 -16.97 1.61
N LEU A 115 -3.67 -15.69 1.89
CA LEU A 115 -3.02 -14.54 1.27
C LEU A 115 -1.51 -14.51 1.55
N ILE A 116 -1.11 -14.77 2.79
CA ILE A 116 0.31 -14.78 3.18
C ILE A 116 1.05 -15.91 2.47
N ASP A 117 0.53 -17.14 2.50
CA ASP A 117 1.20 -18.29 1.89
C ASP A 117 1.35 -18.11 0.37
N ALA A 118 0.36 -17.52 -0.29
CA ALA A 118 0.43 -17.19 -1.71
C ALA A 118 1.56 -16.17 -2.01
N PHE A 119 1.68 -15.11 -1.19
CA PHE A 119 2.72 -14.10 -1.41
C PHE A 119 4.11 -14.61 -1.03
N GLU A 120 4.26 -15.37 0.05
CA GLU A 120 5.51 -16.05 0.40
C GLU A 120 5.95 -17.02 -0.71
N GLY A 121 5.01 -17.73 -1.36
CA GLY A 121 5.29 -18.57 -2.52
C GLY A 121 5.82 -17.78 -3.72
N LEU A 122 5.28 -16.59 -3.99
CA LEU A 122 5.83 -15.68 -4.99
C LEU A 122 7.23 -15.20 -4.60
N LEU A 123 7.41 -14.75 -3.37
CA LEU A 123 8.69 -14.25 -2.85
C LEU A 123 9.78 -15.33 -2.92
N ALA A 124 9.47 -16.58 -2.58
CA ALA A 124 10.38 -17.71 -2.74
C ALA A 124 10.76 -17.93 -4.21
N ARG A 125 9.78 -17.89 -5.13
CA ARG A 125 10.02 -18.04 -6.58
C ARG A 125 10.99 -17.00 -7.14
N ILE A 126 10.95 -15.76 -6.64
CA ILE A 126 11.84 -14.68 -7.08
C ILE A 126 13.14 -14.59 -6.26
N GLY A 127 13.44 -15.60 -5.44
CA GLY A 127 14.69 -15.66 -4.66
C GLY A 127 14.73 -14.70 -3.47
N ARG A 128 13.56 -14.28 -2.95
CA ARG A 128 13.42 -13.35 -1.82
C ARG A 128 12.58 -13.92 -0.66
N PRO A 129 12.83 -15.16 -0.20
CA PRO A 129 12.00 -15.78 0.85
C PRO A 129 11.94 -14.87 2.08
N THR A 130 10.72 -14.57 2.54
CA THR A 130 10.47 -13.63 3.64
C THR A 130 9.35 -14.18 4.51
N GLY A 131 9.53 -14.23 5.83
CA GLY A 131 8.48 -14.61 6.77
C GLY A 131 7.54 -13.43 7.07
N LEU A 132 6.47 -13.28 6.30
CA LEU A 132 5.56 -12.13 6.36
C LEU A 132 4.80 -12.05 7.67
N ARG A 133 4.50 -13.18 8.32
CA ARG A 133 3.81 -13.23 9.62
C ARG A 133 4.58 -12.53 10.74
N GLN A 134 5.90 -12.47 10.64
CA GLN A 134 6.78 -11.93 11.68
C GLN A 134 7.07 -10.43 11.49
N LEU A 135 6.81 -9.89 10.30
CA LEU A 135 7.07 -8.49 10.00
C LEU A 135 6.26 -7.57 10.91
N VAL A 136 6.88 -6.50 11.36
CA VAL A 136 6.22 -5.43 12.10
C VAL A 136 6.22 -4.19 11.22
N MET A 137 5.04 -3.61 10.99
CA MET A 137 4.89 -2.38 10.23
C MET A 137 4.27 -1.31 11.11
N ASP A 138 4.89 -0.13 11.14
CA ASP A 138 4.29 1.10 11.64
C ASP A 138 3.88 2.00 10.47
N SER A 139 3.29 3.16 10.77
CA SER A 139 2.80 4.15 9.81
C SER A 139 3.85 4.60 8.79
N ARG A 140 5.14 4.53 9.10
CA ARG A 140 6.24 4.89 8.18
C ARG A 140 6.50 3.83 7.11
N SER A 141 5.92 2.65 7.24
CA SER A 141 6.12 1.52 6.30
C SER A 141 4.82 0.91 5.80
N THR A 142 3.68 1.42 6.26
CA THR A 142 2.35 0.92 5.90
C THR A 142 1.81 1.69 4.71
N VAL A 143 1.62 0.98 3.61
CA VAL A 143 0.99 1.47 2.40
C VAL A 143 -0.26 0.65 2.13
N PHE A 144 -1.39 1.35 2.00
CA PHE A 144 -2.60 0.78 1.42
C PHE A 144 -2.75 1.24 -0.02
N SER A 145 -3.16 0.34 -0.91
CA SER A 145 -3.32 0.60 -2.35
C SER A 145 -2.11 1.34 -2.95
N ASN A 146 -2.34 2.39 -3.71
CA ASN A 146 -1.32 3.25 -4.32
C ASN A 146 -1.19 4.63 -3.63
N TYR A 147 -1.50 4.73 -2.33
CA TYR A 147 -1.42 6.00 -1.58
C TYR A 147 0.03 6.38 -1.20
N PHE A 148 0.91 6.51 -2.19
CA PHE A 148 2.29 6.95 -2.01
C PHE A 148 2.85 7.68 -3.25
N VAL A 149 3.87 8.49 -3.01
CA VAL A 149 4.68 9.16 -4.04
C VAL A 149 6.11 8.70 -3.85
N ALA A 150 6.82 8.34 -4.93
CA ALA A 150 8.17 7.82 -4.81
C ALA A 150 9.10 8.30 -5.93
N ARG A 151 10.40 8.20 -5.67
CA ARG A 151 11.45 8.36 -6.69
C ARG A 151 11.41 7.19 -7.68
N PRO A 152 11.89 7.39 -8.92
CA PRO A 152 11.91 6.35 -9.94
C PRO A 152 12.59 5.04 -9.51
N ALA A 153 13.66 5.11 -8.70
CA ALA A 153 14.35 3.94 -8.19
C ALA A 153 13.42 3.01 -7.38
N PHE A 154 12.57 3.57 -6.53
CA PHE A 154 11.60 2.79 -5.78
C PHE A 154 10.50 2.23 -6.69
N TRP A 155 10.02 3.01 -7.65
CA TRP A 155 9.02 2.53 -8.62
C TRP A 155 9.53 1.37 -9.48
N ARG A 156 10.81 1.36 -9.87
CA ARG A 156 11.41 0.22 -10.58
C ARG A 156 11.48 -1.03 -9.70
N GLU A 157 11.86 -0.88 -8.44
CA GLU A 157 11.92 -2.01 -7.49
C GLU A 157 10.51 -2.57 -7.21
N TRP A 158 9.53 -1.68 -7.04
CA TRP A 158 8.12 -2.04 -6.90
C TRP A 158 7.58 -2.73 -8.16
N LEU A 159 7.93 -2.23 -9.35
CA LEU A 159 7.53 -2.83 -10.61
C LEU A 159 8.18 -4.21 -10.79
N ALA A 160 9.44 -4.41 -10.40
CA ALA A 160 10.11 -5.70 -10.53
C ALA A 160 9.38 -6.83 -9.79
N VAL A 161 8.92 -6.58 -8.55
CA VAL A 161 8.13 -7.57 -7.79
C VAL A 161 6.76 -7.78 -8.42
N ASN A 162 6.09 -6.70 -8.84
CA ASN A 162 4.78 -6.81 -9.47
C ASN A 162 4.80 -7.43 -10.86
N GLU A 163 5.89 -7.31 -11.62
CA GLU A 163 6.05 -7.99 -12.89
C GLU A 163 6.25 -9.50 -12.71
N ALA A 164 6.88 -9.92 -11.61
CA ALA A 164 6.93 -11.35 -11.27
C ALA A 164 5.55 -11.90 -10.87
N LEU A 165 4.77 -11.11 -10.14
CA LEU A 165 3.37 -11.43 -9.83
C LEU A 165 2.55 -11.53 -11.12
N PHE A 166 2.63 -10.51 -11.99
CA PHE A 166 1.97 -10.46 -13.29
C PHE A 166 2.34 -11.66 -14.15
N SER A 167 3.64 -11.91 -14.37
CA SER A 167 4.13 -13.03 -15.15
C SER A 167 3.69 -14.38 -14.60
N THR A 168 3.58 -14.53 -13.27
CA THR A 168 3.08 -15.77 -12.67
C THR A 168 1.58 -15.95 -12.91
N CYS A 169 0.80 -14.89 -12.73
CA CYS A 169 -0.66 -14.94 -12.90
C CYS A 169 -1.08 -15.11 -14.37
N GLU A 170 -0.33 -14.56 -15.31
CA GLU A 170 -0.61 -14.65 -16.76
C GLU A 170 0.09 -15.84 -17.43
N GLY A 171 0.98 -16.53 -16.70
CA GLY A 171 1.73 -17.67 -17.20
C GLY A 171 0.93 -18.99 -17.20
N PRO A 172 1.62 -20.11 -17.47
CA PRO A 172 1.04 -21.45 -17.42
C PRO A 172 0.40 -21.76 -16.07
N ASP A 173 -0.59 -22.65 -16.09
CA ASP A 173 -1.25 -23.09 -14.86
C ASP A 173 -0.27 -23.75 -13.90
N SER A 174 -0.33 -23.32 -12.64
CA SER A 174 0.48 -23.84 -11.55
C SER A 174 -0.25 -23.66 -10.23
N PRO A 175 0.09 -24.43 -9.18
CA PRO A 175 -0.47 -24.21 -7.85
C PRO A 175 -0.30 -22.78 -7.35
N LEU A 176 0.84 -22.15 -7.65
CA LEU A 176 1.08 -20.76 -7.25
C LEU A 176 0.17 -19.79 -8.01
N LYS A 177 -0.02 -19.95 -9.33
CA LYS A 177 -0.98 -19.13 -10.09
C LYS A 177 -2.38 -19.25 -9.48
N GLN A 178 -2.85 -20.47 -9.26
CA GLN A 178 -4.16 -20.73 -8.64
C GLN A 178 -4.29 -20.03 -7.29
N ALA A 179 -3.27 -20.11 -6.43
CA ALA A 179 -3.25 -19.46 -5.13
C ALA A 179 -3.25 -17.92 -5.22
N LEU A 180 -2.61 -17.35 -6.24
CA LEU A 180 -2.55 -15.89 -6.46
C LEU A 180 -3.81 -15.33 -7.12
N THR A 181 -4.55 -16.14 -7.89
CA THR A 181 -5.72 -15.70 -8.65
C THR A 181 -7.05 -16.11 -8.04
N VAL A 182 -7.07 -16.56 -6.78
CA VAL A 182 -8.32 -16.86 -6.05
C VAL A 182 -9.21 -15.62 -6.02
N SER A 183 -10.50 -15.80 -6.32
CA SER A 183 -11.51 -14.74 -6.17
C SER A 183 -11.78 -14.46 -4.70
N THR A 184 -11.76 -13.19 -4.33
CA THR A 184 -12.08 -12.72 -2.99
C THR A 184 -13.57 -12.35 -2.88
N SER A 185 -14.03 -12.09 -1.65
CA SER A 185 -15.38 -11.57 -1.40
C SER A 185 -15.59 -10.14 -1.87
N TYR A 186 -14.52 -9.40 -2.17
CA TYR A 186 -14.60 -8.01 -2.63
C TYR A 186 -14.92 -7.97 -4.13
N GLN A 187 -16.20 -7.93 -4.48
CA GLN A 187 -16.68 -7.79 -5.86
C GLN A 187 -16.08 -8.83 -6.84
N GLY A 188 -15.70 -10.01 -6.32
CA GLY A 188 -15.05 -11.05 -7.11
C GLY A 188 -13.63 -10.71 -7.58
N ALA A 189 -13.01 -9.64 -7.07
CA ALA A 189 -11.64 -9.28 -7.37
C ALA A 189 -10.68 -10.41 -6.98
N GLN A 190 -9.66 -10.65 -7.79
CA GLN A 190 -8.66 -11.68 -7.52
C GLN A 190 -7.65 -11.21 -6.48
N ARG A 191 -7.18 -12.15 -5.65
CA ARG A 191 -6.16 -11.92 -4.61
C ARG A 191 -4.93 -11.15 -5.10
N LYS A 192 -4.48 -11.40 -6.34
CA LYS A 192 -3.35 -10.71 -6.98
C LYS A 192 -3.41 -9.18 -6.88
N VAL A 193 -4.61 -8.58 -6.96
CA VAL A 193 -4.78 -7.13 -6.84
C VAL A 193 -4.36 -6.67 -5.45
N PHE A 194 -4.87 -7.32 -4.40
CA PHE A 194 -4.54 -6.99 -3.01
C PHE A 194 -3.08 -7.28 -2.64
N LEU A 195 -2.46 -8.26 -3.30
CA LEU A 195 -1.02 -8.53 -3.13
C LEU A 195 -0.17 -7.44 -3.76
N GLN A 196 -0.52 -6.97 -4.95
CA GLN A 196 0.17 -5.88 -5.64
C GLN A 196 0.18 -4.59 -4.81
N GLU A 197 -0.95 -4.24 -4.19
CA GLU A 197 -1.05 -3.09 -3.28
C GLU A 197 -0.08 -3.16 -2.08
N ARG A 198 0.27 -4.37 -1.63
CA ARG A 198 1.12 -4.58 -0.44
C ARG A 198 2.61 -4.59 -0.75
N VAL A 199 3.00 -4.57 -2.03
CA VAL A 199 4.42 -4.60 -2.44
C VAL A 199 5.19 -3.41 -1.87
N ALA A 200 4.61 -2.21 -1.85
CA ALA A 200 5.28 -1.03 -1.28
C ALA A 200 5.60 -1.23 0.21
N SER A 201 4.64 -1.75 0.99
CA SER A 201 4.83 -2.07 2.40
C SER A 201 5.90 -3.15 2.63
N TYR A 202 5.93 -4.16 1.76
CA TYR A 202 6.97 -5.20 1.77
C TYR A 202 8.36 -4.60 1.56
N LEU A 203 8.53 -3.78 0.53
CA LEU A 203 9.82 -3.15 0.22
C LEU A 203 10.29 -2.26 1.38
N LEU A 204 9.43 -1.37 1.89
CA LEU A 204 9.75 -0.49 3.01
C LEU A 204 10.06 -1.22 4.32
N SER A 205 9.64 -2.48 4.45
CA SER A 205 9.86 -3.29 5.65
C SER A 205 11.02 -4.27 5.54
N THR A 206 11.54 -4.52 4.34
CA THR A 206 12.59 -5.52 4.09
C THR A 206 13.86 -4.95 3.46
N GLN A 207 13.78 -3.73 2.93
CA GLN A 207 14.87 -3.09 2.22
C GLN A 207 15.23 -1.76 2.92
N PRO A 208 16.21 -1.76 3.84
CA PRO A 208 16.52 -0.63 4.71
C PRO A 208 17.11 0.58 3.98
N GLN A 209 17.50 0.44 2.71
CA GLN A 209 17.98 1.56 1.91
C GLN A 209 16.89 2.59 1.58
N TRP A 210 15.61 2.21 1.65
CA TRP A 210 14.50 3.12 1.34
C TRP A 210 14.16 3.97 2.55
N ARG A 211 14.25 5.30 2.39
CA ARG A 211 13.83 6.25 3.41
C ARG A 211 12.41 6.70 3.13
N SER A 212 11.51 6.47 4.07
CA SER A 212 10.12 6.89 3.96
C SER A 212 9.75 7.98 4.94
N VAL A 213 8.85 8.87 4.52
CA VAL A 213 8.20 9.86 5.39
C VAL A 213 6.70 9.75 5.18
N ALA A 214 5.94 9.51 6.25
CA ALA A 214 4.49 9.42 6.19
C ALA A 214 3.86 10.77 6.58
N ALA A 215 2.87 11.21 5.78
CA ALA A 215 1.92 12.20 6.26
C ALA A 215 1.10 11.58 7.41
N ASN A 216 0.67 12.39 8.37
CA ASN A 216 0.00 11.89 9.57
C ASN A 216 -1.28 11.12 9.19
N PRO A 217 -1.32 9.77 9.33
CA PRO A 217 -2.41 8.96 8.83
C PRO A 217 -3.71 9.14 9.64
N TYR A 218 -3.61 9.66 10.87
CA TYR A 218 -4.75 9.89 11.74
C TYR A 218 -5.62 11.08 11.33
N GLY A 219 -5.13 11.93 10.41
CA GLY A 219 -5.91 12.99 9.77
C GLY A 219 -6.73 12.51 8.56
N PHE A 220 -6.55 11.27 8.11
CA PHE A 220 -7.21 10.72 6.93
C PHE A 220 -8.49 9.95 7.28
N GLY A 221 -9.20 9.49 6.24
CA GLY A 221 -10.42 8.69 6.40
C GLY A 221 -10.16 7.34 7.08
N TRP A 222 -10.90 7.08 8.15
CA TRP A 222 -10.89 5.81 8.88
C TRP A 222 -11.71 4.73 8.15
N SER A 223 -11.44 3.46 8.41
CA SER A 223 -12.22 2.38 7.80
C SER A 223 -13.65 2.31 8.37
N MET A 224 -14.47 1.41 7.82
CA MET A 224 -15.81 1.12 8.34
C MET A 224 -15.81 0.10 9.49
N SER A 225 -14.64 -0.44 9.86
CA SER A 225 -14.51 -1.33 11.01
C SER A 225 -14.88 -0.62 12.30
N ARG A 226 -15.43 -1.37 13.27
CA ARG A 226 -15.65 -0.88 14.64
C ARG A 226 -14.33 -0.54 15.36
N LEU A 227 -13.19 -1.02 14.86
CA LEU A 227 -11.87 -0.61 15.35
C LEU A 227 -11.63 0.91 15.25
N ARG A 228 -12.37 1.61 14.38
CA ARG A 228 -12.32 3.07 14.28
C ARG A 228 -12.79 3.81 15.54
N GLU A 229 -13.48 3.12 16.44
CA GLU A 229 -13.99 3.69 17.70
C GLU A 229 -12.88 3.83 18.77
N PHE A 230 -11.64 3.37 18.48
CA PHE A 230 -10.49 3.37 19.39
C PHE A 230 -9.31 4.22 18.89
N PRO A 231 -9.48 5.54 18.70
CA PRO A 231 -8.44 6.35 18.07
C PRO A 231 -7.18 6.50 18.91
N THR A 232 -7.32 6.60 20.23
CA THR A 232 -6.19 6.69 21.17
C THR A 232 -5.35 5.42 21.13
N GLU A 233 -6.00 4.26 21.18
CA GLU A 233 -5.34 2.96 21.10
C GLU A 233 -4.66 2.76 19.75
N ALA A 234 -5.24 3.26 18.66
CA ALA A 234 -4.60 3.19 17.35
C ALA A 234 -3.28 3.99 17.33
N VAL A 235 -3.24 5.18 17.95
CA VAL A 235 -2.01 5.99 18.09
C VAL A 235 -0.98 5.27 18.95
N ILE A 236 -1.41 4.71 20.10
CA ILE A 236 -0.51 3.97 20.99
C ILE A 236 0.04 2.72 20.30
N SER A 237 -0.81 1.96 19.59
CA SER A 237 -0.40 0.76 18.86
C SER A 237 0.66 1.06 17.80
N ASP A 238 0.53 2.16 17.05
CA ASP A 238 1.54 2.56 16.08
C ASP A 238 2.85 2.96 16.75
N ALA A 239 2.80 3.76 17.83
CA ALA A 239 3.98 4.13 18.61
C ALA A 239 4.70 2.92 19.21
N LEU A 240 3.97 1.92 19.70
CA LEU A 240 4.54 0.66 20.19
C LEU A 240 5.22 -0.13 19.06
N LYS A 241 4.63 -0.15 17.86
CA LYS A 241 5.26 -0.79 16.69
C LYS A 241 6.50 -0.05 16.22
N MET A 242 6.51 1.29 16.27
CA MET A 242 7.71 2.11 16.01
C MET A 242 8.83 1.76 17.00
N ALA A 243 8.52 1.79 18.31
CA ALA A 243 9.48 1.48 19.37
C ALA A 243 10.00 0.04 19.28
N LEU A 244 9.11 -0.93 18.95
CA LEU A 244 9.49 -2.32 18.72
C LEU A 244 10.47 -2.45 17.55
N ARG A 245 10.24 -1.75 16.44
CA ARG A 245 11.15 -1.77 15.27
C ARG A 245 12.50 -1.12 15.55
N GLU A 246 12.53 -0.05 16.34
CA GLU A 246 13.75 0.70 16.64
C GLU A 246 14.63 0.02 17.68
N THR A 247 14.02 -0.66 18.67
CA THR A 247 14.74 -1.20 19.83
C THR A 247 14.81 -2.72 19.86
N GLY A 248 13.87 -3.41 19.19
CA GLY A 248 13.70 -4.86 19.31
C GLY A 248 13.21 -5.34 20.68
N TRP A 249 12.86 -4.43 21.60
CA TRP A 249 12.49 -4.81 22.96
C TRP A 249 11.10 -5.45 23.02
N GLY A 250 11.06 -6.72 23.44
CA GLY A 250 9.85 -7.56 23.39
C GLY A 250 8.66 -7.05 24.21
N GLU A 251 8.88 -6.19 25.20
CA GLU A 251 7.79 -5.60 26.00
C GLU A 251 6.86 -4.72 25.15
N TYR A 252 7.38 -4.04 24.12
CA TYR A 252 6.53 -3.30 23.18
C TYR A 252 5.59 -4.22 22.40
N ARG A 253 6.04 -5.44 22.05
CA ARG A 253 5.20 -6.46 21.40
C ARG A 253 4.10 -6.95 22.33
N LYS A 254 4.42 -7.19 23.60
CA LYS A 254 3.43 -7.61 24.62
C LYS A 254 2.38 -6.54 24.85
N ALA A 255 2.80 -5.29 25.08
CA ALA A 255 1.91 -4.15 25.25
C ALA A 255 1.00 -3.95 24.02
N PHE A 256 1.56 -4.08 22.81
CA PHE A 256 0.78 -4.02 21.57
C PHE A 256 -0.29 -5.12 21.53
N ALA A 257 0.08 -6.36 21.87
CA ALA A 257 -0.85 -7.49 21.88
C ALA A 257 -1.98 -7.31 22.90
N GLU A 258 -1.70 -6.74 24.07
CA GLU A 258 -2.72 -6.46 25.09
C GLU A 258 -3.73 -5.39 24.64
N ILE A 259 -3.24 -4.28 24.08
CA ILE A 259 -4.12 -3.23 23.52
C ILE A 259 -4.98 -3.83 22.41
N ARG A 260 -4.35 -4.53 21.48
CA ARG A 260 -5.04 -5.18 20.37
C ARG A 260 -6.13 -6.14 20.86
N ALA A 261 -5.82 -7.03 21.79
CA ALA A 261 -6.78 -8.00 22.31
C ALA A 261 -8.02 -7.31 22.89
N ARG A 262 -7.85 -6.24 23.67
CA ARG A 262 -8.97 -5.45 24.23
C ARG A 262 -9.83 -4.82 23.13
N CYS A 263 -9.20 -4.18 22.14
CA CYS A 263 -9.93 -3.54 21.05
C CYS A 263 -10.70 -4.55 20.20
N PHE A 264 -10.11 -5.70 19.84
CA PHE A 264 -10.82 -6.73 19.08
C PHE A 264 -11.93 -7.41 19.87
N GLN A 265 -11.79 -7.55 21.20
CA GLN A 265 -12.86 -8.04 22.06
C GLN A 265 -14.05 -7.05 22.13
N ALA A 266 -13.76 -5.74 22.19
CA ALA A 266 -14.78 -4.69 22.24
C ALA A 266 -15.41 -4.38 20.87
N ALA A 267 -14.69 -4.66 19.77
CA ALA A 267 -15.14 -4.52 18.38
C ALA A 267 -15.05 -5.86 17.64
N PRO A 268 -15.91 -6.84 17.99
CA PRO A 268 -15.96 -8.09 17.25
C PRO A 268 -16.28 -7.82 15.78
N LYS A 269 -15.73 -8.64 14.88
CA LYS A 269 -16.08 -8.61 13.46
C LYS A 269 -17.60 -8.78 13.32
N ALA A 270 -18.22 -7.87 12.59
CA ALA A 270 -19.60 -8.02 12.14
C ALA A 270 -19.71 -9.17 11.13
#